data_AF-A0A517TDH5-F1
#
_entry.id   AF-A0A517TDH5-F1
#
_cell.length_a   1.000
_cell.length_b   1.000
_cell.length_c   1.000
_cell.angle_alpha   90.00
_cell.angle_beta   90.00
_cell.angle_gamma   90.00
#
_symmetry.space_group_name_H-M   'P 1'
#
loop_
_entity.id
_entity.type
_entity.pdbx_description
1 polymer ?
#
loop_
_entity_poly.entity_id
_entity_poly.type
_entity_poly.pdbx_seq_one_letter_code
_entity_poly.pdbx_strand_id
1 'polypeptide(L)'
;MPRRHSRQKLIEALRVFATTDEGPINMRRFCRHLGTGHTTVTYYFDGGWAELCDEAGIDPEQPSSKKYTHTELLQAYGSIGWHLRKYPTWPELTAFTGISHTTWRDYFQTKRTLELSYLHYETTGQIPNPLPEPTVNPADPQAGMLPSFLMPGMTPPNDTKKPTTNKG
;
A
#
# COMPACT_ATOMS: atom_id res chain seq x y z
N MET A 1 20.81 -23.46 29.37
CA MET A 1 21.24 -22.34 28.50
C MET A 1 20.91 -21.03 29.19
N PRO A 2 21.89 -20.22 29.61
CA PRO A 2 21.63 -18.92 30.22
C PRO A 2 20.94 -18.00 29.21
N ARG A 3 19.92 -17.25 29.67
CA ARG A 3 19.16 -16.32 28.82
C ARG A 3 20.07 -15.16 28.42
N ARG A 4 20.28 -14.96 27.12
CA ARG A 4 21.13 -13.88 26.58
C ARG A 4 20.54 -12.47 26.76
N HIS A 5 19.23 -12.39 26.95
CA HIS A 5 18.46 -11.16 27.10
C HIS A 5 17.59 -11.21 28.35
N SER A 6 17.41 -10.06 28.98
CA SER A 6 16.39 -9.81 29.98
C SER A 6 15.46 -8.72 29.45
N ARG A 7 14.26 -8.61 30.01
CA ARG A 7 13.28 -7.56 29.67
C ARG A 7 13.90 -6.15 29.77
N GLN A 8 14.57 -5.86 30.88
CA GLN A 8 15.29 -4.60 31.11
C GLN A 8 16.33 -4.31 30.02
N LYS A 9 17.11 -5.33 29.64
CA LYS A 9 18.16 -5.20 28.63
C LYS A 9 17.60 -4.88 27.25
N LEU A 10 16.39 -5.37 26.92
CA LEU A 10 15.73 -5.05 25.65
C LEU A 10 15.24 -3.59 25.63
N ILE A 11 14.70 -3.09 26.74
CA ILE A 11 14.26 -1.69 26.88
C ILE A 11 15.46 -0.74 26.74
N GLU A 12 16.55 -1.01 27.46
CA GLU A 12 17.78 -0.22 27.38
C GLU A 12 18.39 -0.26 25.98
N ALA A 13 18.46 -1.45 25.36
CA ALA A 13 18.96 -1.60 24.00
C ALA A 13 18.11 -0.81 22.99
N LEU A 14 16.78 -0.77 23.17
CA LEU A 14 15.90 0.00 22.30
C LEU A 14 16.13 1.51 22.46
N ARG A 15 16.35 2.01 23.68
CA ARG A 15 16.70 3.41 23.93
C ARG A 15 18.01 3.80 23.26
N VAL A 16 19.05 2.97 23.40
CA VAL A 16 20.34 3.21 22.71
C VAL A 16 20.17 3.16 21.20
N PHE A 17 19.41 2.20 20.68
CA PHE A 17 19.11 2.09 19.26
C PHE A 17 18.43 3.36 18.72
N ALA A 18 17.42 3.88 19.44
CA ALA A 18 16.72 5.10 19.06
C ALA A 18 17.61 6.35 19.04
N THR A 19 18.64 6.41 19.87
CA THR A 19 19.61 7.52 19.86
C THR A 19 20.70 7.38 18.79
N THR A 20 20.95 6.16 18.30
CA THR A 20 22.07 5.87 17.40
C THR A 20 21.66 5.81 15.93
N ASP A 21 20.41 5.43 15.65
CA ASP A 21 19.90 5.24 14.29
C ASP A 21 19.05 6.45 13.85
N GLU A 22 19.40 7.08 12.73
CA GLU A 22 18.69 8.26 12.19
C GLU A 22 17.44 7.90 11.36
N GLY A 23 16.99 6.64 11.37
CA GLY A 23 15.87 6.18 10.55
C GLY A 23 14.66 5.67 11.33
N PRO A 24 13.62 5.22 10.63
CA PRO A 24 12.39 4.76 11.26
C PRO A 24 12.66 3.57 12.19
N ILE A 25 12.16 3.69 13.43
CA ILE A 25 12.30 2.68 14.47
C ILE A 25 11.19 1.64 14.27
N ASN A 26 11.57 0.47 13.76
CA ASN A 26 10.65 -0.67 13.66
C ASN A 26 11.27 -1.94 14.23
N MET A 27 10.41 -2.87 14.65
CA MET A 27 10.80 -4.12 15.29
C MET A 27 11.86 -4.89 14.49
N ARG A 28 11.72 -4.93 13.16
CA ARG A 28 12.63 -5.67 12.29
C ARG A 28 14.04 -5.08 12.32
N ARG A 29 14.17 -3.75 12.21
CA ARG A 29 15.47 -3.08 12.28
C ARG A 29 16.10 -3.23 13.65
N PHE A 30 15.32 -3.05 14.72
CA PHE A 30 15.79 -3.25 16.09
C PHE A 30 16.30 -4.69 16.30
N CYS A 31 15.52 -5.69 15.92
CA CYS A 31 15.90 -7.11 16.04
C CYS A 31 17.17 -7.41 15.23
N ARG A 32 17.28 -6.86 14.02
CA ARG A 32 18.49 -6.99 13.18
C ARG A 32 19.71 -6.33 13.83
N HIS A 33 19.56 -5.13 14.40
CA HIS A 33 20.63 -4.42 15.09
C HIS A 33 21.11 -5.20 16.32
N LEU A 34 20.18 -5.76 17.09
CA LEU A 34 20.50 -6.54 18.29
C LEU A 34 20.97 -7.97 17.98
N GLY A 35 20.82 -8.44 16.74
CA GLY A 35 21.12 -9.82 16.34
C GLY A 35 20.16 -10.84 16.95
N THR A 36 18.89 -10.46 17.14
CA THR A 36 17.85 -11.29 17.78
C THR A 36 16.68 -11.55 16.82
N GLY A 37 15.90 -12.59 17.10
CA GLY A 37 14.67 -12.89 16.38
C GLY A 37 13.46 -12.17 16.97
N HIS A 38 12.43 -11.94 16.16
CA HIS A 38 11.17 -11.31 16.60
C HIS A 38 10.51 -12.06 17.77
N THR A 39 10.68 -13.39 17.83
CA THR A 39 10.19 -14.24 18.92
C THR A 39 10.75 -13.86 20.28
N THR A 40 11.92 -13.21 20.33
CA THR A 40 12.51 -12.72 21.58
C THR A 40 11.67 -11.58 22.15
N VAL A 41 11.23 -10.64 21.30
CA VAL A 41 10.39 -9.51 21.74
C VAL A 41 9.04 -10.02 22.24
N THR A 42 8.37 -10.87 21.46
CA THR A 42 7.06 -11.45 21.85
C THR A 42 7.14 -12.37 23.07
N TYR A 43 8.32 -12.86 23.44
CA TYR A 43 8.50 -13.69 24.62
C TYR A 43 8.61 -12.87 25.91
N TYR A 44 9.18 -11.66 25.84
CA TYR A 44 9.37 -10.79 27.02
C TYR A 44 8.28 -9.72 27.19
N PHE A 45 7.50 -9.47 26.14
CA PHE A 45 6.46 -8.46 26.08
C PHE A 45 5.23 -9.10 25.42
N ASP A 46 4.15 -9.25 26.18
CA ASP A 46 2.90 -9.87 25.73
C ASP A 46 2.18 -8.98 24.70
N GLY A 47 2.30 -7.66 24.84
CA GLY A 47 1.90 -6.65 23.85
C GLY A 47 2.92 -6.48 22.72
N GLY A 48 3.98 -7.27 22.70
CA GLY A 48 4.98 -7.32 21.64
C GLY A 48 5.75 -6.02 21.47
N TRP A 49 5.90 -5.58 20.21
CA TRP A 49 6.67 -4.38 19.88
C TRP A 49 6.08 -3.10 20.50
N ALA A 50 4.75 -2.99 20.55
CA ALA A 50 4.09 -1.81 21.09
C ALA A 50 4.40 -1.63 22.58
N GLU A 51 4.29 -2.70 23.38
CA GLU A 51 4.62 -2.67 24.82
C GLU A 51 6.09 -2.32 25.06
N LEU A 52 7.01 -2.91 24.29
CA LEU A 52 8.44 -2.60 24.39
C LEU A 52 8.73 -1.11 24.09
N CYS A 53 8.08 -0.53 23.08
CA CYS A 53 8.21 0.89 22.74
C CYS A 53 7.66 1.79 23.84
N ASP A 54 6.46 1.48 24.38
CA ASP A 54 5.84 2.20 25.48
C ASP A 54 6.76 2.27 26.70
N GLU A 55 7.33 1.13 27.09
CA GLU A 55 8.26 1.08 28.24
C GLU A 55 9.60 1.75 27.98
N ALA A 56 10.05 1.74 26.73
CA ALA A 56 11.22 2.49 26.33
C ALA A 56 10.96 4.00 26.30
N GLY A 57 9.70 4.45 26.36
CA GLY A 57 9.30 5.85 26.22
C GLY A 57 9.48 6.35 24.79
N ILE A 58 9.37 5.46 23.81
CA ILE A 58 9.55 5.74 22.40
C ILE A 58 8.20 5.59 21.73
N ASP A 59 7.75 6.62 21.03
CA ASP A 59 6.60 6.50 20.13
C ASP A 59 7.05 5.64 18.93
N PRO A 60 6.52 4.41 18.76
CA PRO A 60 6.85 3.64 17.58
C PRO A 60 6.33 4.44 16.39
N GLU A 61 7.22 4.90 15.52
CA GLU A 61 6.80 5.50 14.27
C GLU A 61 5.88 4.47 13.60
N GLN A 62 4.58 4.79 13.57
CA GLN A 62 3.63 3.88 12.96
C GLN A 62 4.16 3.64 11.57
N PRO A 63 4.27 2.38 11.11
CA PRO A 63 4.63 2.15 9.73
C PRO A 63 3.69 3.02 8.93
N SER A 64 4.23 4.04 8.28
CA SER A 64 3.44 4.89 7.41
C SER A 64 3.07 3.94 6.28
N SER A 65 2.04 3.13 6.47
CA SER A 65 1.41 2.38 5.41
C SER A 65 1.07 3.48 4.44
N LYS A 66 1.84 3.57 3.35
CA LYS A 66 1.67 4.64 2.39
C LYS A 66 0.20 4.57 2.00
N LYS A 67 -0.60 5.52 2.49
CA LYS A 67 -2.05 5.46 2.31
C LYS A 67 -2.28 5.93 0.90
N TYR A 68 -2.29 4.98 -0.03
CA TYR A 68 -2.65 5.27 -1.40
C TYR A 68 -4.10 5.73 -1.44
N THR A 69 -4.38 6.82 -2.11
CA THR A 69 -5.76 7.22 -2.40
C THR A 69 -6.31 6.37 -3.54
N HIS A 70 -7.63 6.17 -3.58
CA HIS A 70 -8.28 5.51 -4.71
C HIS A 70 -7.92 6.18 -6.05
N THR A 71 -7.82 7.50 -6.07
CA THR A 71 -7.42 8.30 -7.23
C THR A 71 -6.01 7.97 -7.69
N GLU A 72 -5.03 7.90 -6.79
CA GLU A 72 -3.65 7.55 -7.13
C GLU A 72 -3.56 6.15 -7.73
N LEU A 73 -4.31 5.19 -7.16
CA LEU A 73 -4.37 3.83 -7.69
C LEU A 73 -5.01 3.78 -9.09
N LEU A 74 -6.13 4.49 -9.31
CA LEU A 74 -6.78 4.53 -10.63
C LEU A 74 -5.92 5.26 -11.68
N GLN A 75 -5.22 6.33 -11.30
CA GLN A 75 -4.27 7.01 -12.17
C GLN A 75 -3.11 6.09 -12.55
N ALA A 76 -2.51 5.40 -11.57
CA ALA A 76 -1.45 4.44 -11.83
C ALA A 76 -1.94 3.30 -12.75
N TYR A 77 -3.15 2.79 -12.53
CA TYR A 77 -3.78 1.77 -13.38
C TYR A 77 -3.90 2.25 -14.84
N GLY A 78 -4.43 3.46 -15.06
CA GLY A 78 -4.56 4.06 -16.39
C GLY A 78 -3.21 4.30 -17.07
N SER A 79 -2.24 4.86 -16.35
CA SER A 79 -0.88 5.10 -16.87
C SER A 79 -0.19 3.81 -17.31
N ILE A 80 -0.34 2.72 -16.55
CA ILE A 80 0.25 1.43 -16.89
C ILE A 80 -0.50 0.79 -18.06
N GLY A 81 -1.83 0.85 -18.05
CA GLY A 81 -2.62 0.37 -19.18
C GLY A 81 -2.29 1.09 -20.48
N TRP A 82 -2.00 2.39 -20.38
CA TRP A 82 -1.52 3.18 -21.51
C TRP A 82 -0.17 2.68 -22.02
N HIS A 83 0.78 2.49 -21.11
CA HIS A 83 2.11 2.02 -21.46
C HIS A 83 2.09 0.62 -22.11
N LEU A 84 1.26 -0.29 -21.59
CA LEU A 84 1.15 -1.67 -22.07
C LEU A 84 0.20 -1.83 -23.27
N ARG A 85 -0.57 -0.79 -23.62
CA ARG A 85 -1.62 -0.84 -24.65
C ARG A 85 -2.66 -1.95 -24.41
N LYS A 86 -2.89 -2.30 -23.16
CA LYS A 86 -3.85 -3.32 -22.70
C LYS A 86 -4.20 -3.08 -21.24
N TYR A 87 -5.25 -3.73 -20.75
CA TYR A 87 -5.52 -3.73 -19.32
C TYR A 87 -4.45 -4.49 -18.53
N PRO A 88 -3.82 -3.86 -17.53
CA PRO A 88 -2.77 -4.50 -16.78
C PRO A 88 -3.33 -5.61 -15.87
N THR A 89 -2.53 -6.66 -15.75
CA THR A 89 -2.74 -7.76 -14.80
C THR A 89 -2.18 -7.41 -13.42
N TRP A 90 -2.56 -8.15 -12.37
CA TRP A 90 -2.02 -7.91 -11.02
C TRP A 90 -0.49 -7.99 -10.93
N PRO A 91 0.18 -8.98 -11.56
CA PRO A 91 1.64 -9.02 -11.55
C PRO A 91 2.27 -7.82 -12.26
N GLU A 92 1.68 -7.35 -13.36
CA GLU A 92 2.16 -6.16 -14.09
C GLU A 92 2.00 -4.90 -13.24
N LEU A 93 0.84 -4.70 -12.59
CA LEU A 93 0.65 -3.58 -11.65
C LEU A 93 1.70 -3.59 -10.54
N THR A 94 1.97 -4.76 -9.96
CA THR A 94 2.98 -4.91 -8.90
C THR A 94 4.37 -4.59 -9.42
N ALA A 95 4.73 -5.06 -10.62
CA ALA A 95 6.03 -4.82 -11.23
C ALA A 95 6.26 -3.34 -11.57
N PHE A 96 5.24 -2.64 -12.08
CA PHE A 96 5.36 -1.23 -12.48
C PHE A 96 5.26 -0.25 -11.30
N THR A 97 4.45 -0.53 -10.28
CA THR A 97 4.21 0.39 -9.16
C THR A 97 4.98 0.05 -7.88
N GLY A 98 5.45 -1.19 -7.73
CA GLY A 98 5.93 -1.71 -6.45
C GLY A 98 4.84 -1.92 -5.39
N ILE A 99 3.57 -1.65 -5.72
CA ILE A 99 2.42 -1.81 -4.83
C ILE A 99 1.98 -3.28 -4.85
N SER A 100 1.88 -3.88 -3.67
CA SER A 100 1.48 -5.28 -3.53
C SER A 100 0.07 -5.54 -4.08
N HIS A 101 -0.15 -6.73 -4.67
CA HIS A 101 -1.48 -7.11 -5.15
C HIS A 101 -2.54 -7.08 -4.03
N THR A 102 -2.13 -7.34 -2.78
CA THR A 102 -3.03 -7.30 -1.61
C THR A 102 -3.53 -5.89 -1.38
N THR A 103 -2.67 -4.88 -1.49
CA THR A 103 -3.08 -3.47 -1.40
C THR A 103 -4.13 -3.13 -2.46
N TRP A 104 -3.95 -3.54 -3.71
CA TRP A 104 -4.97 -3.30 -4.74
C TRP A 104 -6.30 -4.00 -4.44
N ARG A 105 -6.23 -5.23 -3.90
CA ARG A 105 -7.41 -6.01 -3.52
C ARG A 105 -8.12 -5.38 -2.32
N ASP A 106 -7.41 -4.83 -1.35
CA ASP A 106 -8.02 -4.21 -0.18
C ASP A 106 -8.84 -2.97 -0.57
N TYR A 107 -8.42 -2.24 -1.60
CA TYR A 107 -9.13 -1.05 -2.10
C TYR A 107 -10.30 -1.40 -3.01
N PHE A 108 -10.10 -2.31 -3.98
CA PHE A 108 -11.10 -2.55 -5.03
C PHE A 108 -11.80 -3.90 -4.93
N GLN A 109 -11.42 -4.77 -3.99
CA GLN A 109 -11.92 -6.14 -3.76
C GLN A 109 -11.65 -7.12 -4.91
N THR A 110 -12.02 -6.77 -6.14
CA THR A 110 -11.87 -7.61 -7.33
C THR A 110 -11.25 -6.83 -8.50
N LYS A 111 -10.64 -7.55 -9.44
CA LYS A 111 -10.10 -6.93 -10.68
C LYS A 111 -11.22 -6.26 -11.49
N ARG A 112 -12.41 -6.87 -11.48
CA ARG A 112 -13.58 -6.36 -12.18
C ARG A 112 -14.03 -5.02 -11.63
N THR A 113 -14.10 -4.89 -10.30
CA THR A 113 -14.45 -3.63 -9.64
C THR A 113 -13.41 -2.54 -9.91
N LEU A 114 -12.12 -2.88 -9.95
CA LEU A 114 -11.06 -1.95 -10.37
C LEU A 114 -11.28 -1.44 -11.81
N GLU A 115 -11.54 -2.34 -12.76
CA GLU A 115 -11.80 -1.98 -14.16
C GLU A 115 -13.05 -1.09 -14.31
N LEU A 116 -14.16 -1.46 -13.65
CA LEU A 116 -15.39 -0.66 -13.66
C LEU A 116 -15.20 0.72 -13.01
N SER A 117 -14.46 0.78 -11.90
CA SER A 117 -14.14 2.03 -11.22
C SER A 117 -13.25 2.92 -12.09
N TYR A 118 -12.29 2.34 -12.82
CA TYR A 118 -11.46 3.07 -13.76
C TYR A 118 -12.26 3.64 -14.93
N LEU A 119 -13.13 2.83 -15.56
CA LEU A 119 -13.99 3.31 -16.66
C LEU A 119 -14.91 4.45 -16.22
N HIS A 120 -15.49 4.32 -15.02
CA HIS A 120 -16.28 5.40 -14.45
C HIS A 120 -15.43 6.65 -14.23
N TYR A 121 -14.26 6.51 -13.61
CA TYR A 121 -13.34 7.61 -13.34
C TYR A 121 -12.82 8.30 -14.61
N GLU A 122 -12.54 7.56 -15.68
CA GLU A 122 -12.14 8.10 -16.97
C GLU A 122 -13.28 8.93 -17.62
N THR A 123 -14.52 8.50 -17.42
CA THR A 123 -15.70 9.18 -17.97
C THR A 123 -16.10 10.41 -17.16
N THR A 124 -16.07 10.31 -15.83
CA THR A 124 -16.64 11.34 -14.93
C THR A 124 -15.60 12.17 -14.18
N GLY A 125 -14.34 11.73 -14.15
CA GLY A 125 -13.29 12.29 -13.28
C GLY A 125 -13.52 12.02 -11.78
N GLN A 126 -14.53 11.24 -11.42
CA GLN A 126 -14.91 10.97 -10.03
C GLN A 126 -14.78 9.47 -9.71
N ILE A 127 -14.50 9.16 -8.44
CA ILE A 127 -14.50 7.77 -7.97
C ILE A 127 -15.94 7.42 -7.59
N PRO A 128 -16.51 6.32 -8.12
CA PRO A 128 -17.84 5.90 -7.74
C PRO A 128 -17.89 5.54 -6.23
N ASN A 129 -18.86 6.13 -5.53
CA ASN A 129 -19.13 5.84 -4.11
C ASN A 129 -20.63 5.54 -3.92
N PRO A 130 -21.02 4.29 -3.59
CA PRO A 130 -20.16 3.13 -3.30
C PRO A 130 -19.46 2.58 -4.55
N LEU A 131 -18.42 1.77 -4.35
CA LEU A 131 -17.73 1.06 -5.43
C LEU A 131 -18.74 0.17 -6.18
N PRO A 132 -18.62 0.05 -7.52
CA PRO A 132 -19.53 -0.77 -8.31
C PRO A 132 -19.41 -2.22 -7.89
N GLU A 133 -20.53 -2.81 -7.47
CA GLU A 133 -20.58 -4.23 -7.18
C GLU A 133 -20.33 -5.00 -8.49
N PRO A 134 -19.44 -6.01 -8.48
CA PRO A 134 -19.33 -6.90 -9.61
C PRO A 134 -20.67 -7.63 -9.68
N THR A 135 -21.51 -7.29 -10.65
CA THR A 135 -22.73 -8.05 -10.94
C THR A 135 -22.31 -9.44 -11.39
N VAL A 136 -22.13 -10.36 -10.43
CA VAL A 136 -21.97 -11.78 -10.67
C VAL A 136 -23.37 -12.25 -11.06
N ASN A 137 -23.71 -12.10 -12.33
CA ASN A 137 -24.93 -12.70 -12.85
C ASN A 137 -24.57 -14.13 -13.26
N PRO A 138 -24.89 -15.16 -12.45
CA PRO A 138 -24.45 -16.54 -12.71
C PRO A 138 -25.09 -17.14 -13.97
N ALA A 139 -26.04 -16.44 -14.59
CA ALA A 139 -26.75 -16.87 -15.78
C ALA A 139 -26.16 -16.37 -17.11
N ASP A 140 -25.13 -15.52 -17.09
CA ASP A 140 -24.57 -14.93 -18.31
C ASP A 140 -23.13 -15.42 -18.62
N PRO A 141 -22.97 -16.53 -19.36
CA PRO A 141 -21.65 -17.04 -19.74
C PRO A 141 -20.88 -16.10 -20.68
N GLN A 142 -21.49 -15.01 -21.17
CA GLN A 142 -20.83 -13.98 -21.98
C GLN A 142 -20.26 -12.82 -21.15
N ALA A 143 -20.55 -12.73 -19.84
CA ALA A 143 -20.04 -11.67 -18.96
C ALA A 143 -18.50 -11.69 -18.78
N GLY A 144 -17.82 -12.74 -19.26
CA GLY A 144 -16.36 -12.86 -19.31
C GLY A 144 -15.70 -12.21 -20.53
N MET A 145 -16.46 -11.87 -21.58
CA MET A 145 -15.94 -11.08 -22.70
C MET A 145 -16.21 -9.60 -22.43
N LEU A 146 -15.20 -8.93 -21.86
CA LEU A 146 -15.09 -7.49 -22.06
C LEU A 146 -15.16 -7.19 -23.57
N PRO A 147 -15.85 -6.13 -24.00
CA PRO A 147 -15.84 -5.73 -25.41
C PRO A 147 -14.39 -5.64 -25.89
N SER A 148 -14.08 -6.38 -26.96
CA SER A 148 -12.77 -6.37 -27.61
C SER A 148 -12.32 -4.93 -27.83
N PHE A 149 -11.16 -4.63 -27.26
CA PHE A 149 -10.80 -3.28 -26.89
C PHE A 149 -10.39 -2.40 -28.08
N LEU A 150 -11.26 -1.47 -28.45
CA LEU A 150 -10.87 -0.13 -28.90
C LEU A 150 -10.85 0.74 -27.64
N MET A 151 -9.67 1.15 -27.15
CA MET A 151 -9.56 2.20 -26.11
C MET A 151 -10.13 3.49 -26.72
N PRO A 152 -11.35 3.94 -26.39
CA PRO A 152 -11.88 5.17 -26.95
C PRO A 152 -11.17 6.33 -26.26
N GLY A 153 -10.32 7.03 -27.00
CA GLY A 153 -9.82 8.34 -26.56
C GLY A 153 -8.89 8.33 -25.35
N MET A 154 -7.86 7.46 -25.33
CA MET A 154 -6.71 7.62 -24.42
C MET A 154 -5.98 8.94 -24.72
N THR A 155 -6.49 10.03 -24.17
CA THR A 155 -5.70 11.24 -23.99
C THR A 155 -4.67 10.95 -22.90
N PRO A 156 -3.40 11.35 -23.08
CA PRO A 156 -2.40 11.20 -22.02
C PRO A 156 -2.93 11.81 -20.72
N PRO A 157 -2.60 11.23 -19.54
CA PRO A 157 -2.98 11.81 -18.27
C PRO A 157 -2.58 13.27 -18.28
N ASN A 158 -3.57 14.14 -18.18
CA ASN A 158 -3.41 15.58 -18.30
C ASN A 158 -2.44 16.01 -17.18
N ASP A 159 -1.20 16.35 -17.55
CA ASP A 159 -0.22 16.95 -16.65
C ASP A 159 -0.88 18.21 -16.07
N THR A 160 -1.41 18.08 -14.86
CA THR A 160 -2.20 19.13 -14.23
C THR A 160 -1.29 20.34 -14.04
N LYS A 161 -1.53 21.34 -14.88
CA LYS A 161 -1.19 22.77 -14.76
C LYS A 161 -0.41 23.11 -13.49
N LYS A 162 0.89 23.44 -13.66
CA LYS A 162 1.63 24.26 -12.69
C LYS A 162 0.78 25.50 -12.34
N PRO A 163 0.58 25.83 -11.06
CA PRO A 163 -0.03 27.10 -10.70
C PRO A 163 0.85 28.23 -11.22
N THR A 164 0.29 29.03 -12.14
CA THR A 164 0.90 30.29 -12.56
C THR A 164 0.88 31.23 -11.37
N THR A 165 2.01 31.34 -10.67
CA THR A 165 2.24 32.41 -9.69
C THR A 165 2.17 33.74 -10.43
N ASN A 166 1.08 34.47 -10.20
CA ASN A 166 0.97 35.87 -10.55
C ASN A 166 1.00 36.69 -9.26
N LYS A 167 2.14 37.33 -9.00
CA LYS A 167 2.34 38.50 -8.13
C LYS A 167 3.53 39.23 -8.75
N GLY A 168 3.40 40.45 -9.26
CA GLY A 168 2.67 41.58 -8.70
C GLY A 168 3.69 42.43 -7.97
#